data_AF-A0A335GGB3-F1
#
_entry.id   AF-A0A335GGB3-F1
#
_cell.length_a   1.000
_cell.length_b   1.000
_cell.length_c   1.000
_cell.angle_alpha   90.00
_cell.angle_beta   90.00
_cell.angle_gamma   90.00
#
_symmetry.space_group_name_H-M   'P 1'
#
loop_
_entity.id
_entity.type
_entity.pdbx_description
1 polymer ?
#
loop_
_entity_poly.entity_id
_entity_poly.type
_entity_poly.pdbx_seq_one_letter_code
_entity_poly.pdbx_strand_id
1 'polypeptide(L)'
;MELQDKEQFECQRDLIKDIQSFSVDRNNKSIQDKYSNFIGKILIGKVRNYDPEKDYGFIFIPDIKDEFSLKFSKLEVSEVECIYSGDEVYCTIGIGDKGLHIKTINGFVDSINNLQEENCSIKIYKSERGYGFAFIGTTSNEAFFHKTAFPCNLYDHLTYGLEFTAEIRLHEDGKYQVRRFLALTKSHEKL
;
A
#
# COMPACT_ATOMS: atom_id res chain seq x y z
N MET A 1 -26.02 54.56 0.11
CA MET A 1 -24.89 53.69 -0.25
C MET A 1 -25.19 52.31 0.33
N GLU A 2 -25.80 51.50 -0.52
CA GLU A 2 -25.86 50.02 -0.57
C GLU A 2 -26.13 49.23 0.73
N LEU A 3 -27.41 48.90 0.94
CA LEU A 3 -27.90 47.85 1.86
C LEU A 3 -28.96 46.98 1.15
N GLN A 4 -28.74 46.61 -0.11
CA GLN A 4 -29.76 45.95 -0.94
C GLN A 4 -29.32 44.65 -1.64
N ASP A 5 -28.22 44.03 -1.19
CA ASP A 5 -27.66 42.82 -1.83
C ASP A 5 -27.85 41.51 -1.04
N LYS A 6 -28.44 41.54 0.16
CA LYS A 6 -28.51 40.34 1.03
C LYS A 6 -29.72 39.42 0.79
N GLU A 7 -30.81 39.91 0.21
CA GLU A 7 -32.03 39.11 0.03
C GLU A 7 -32.08 38.33 -1.31
N GLN A 8 -31.36 38.78 -2.34
CA GLN A 8 -31.45 38.15 -3.68
C GLN A 8 -30.84 36.76 -3.78
N PHE A 9 -30.06 36.34 -2.78
CA PHE A 9 -29.35 35.06 -2.79
C PHE A 9 -29.90 34.04 -1.81
N GLU A 10 -31.04 34.30 -1.14
CA GLU A 10 -31.60 33.34 -0.19
C GLU A 10 -32.01 32.04 -0.87
N CYS A 11 -32.68 32.12 -2.01
CA CYS A 11 -33.06 30.94 -2.80
C CYS A 11 -31.82 30.15 -3.27
N GLN A 12 -30.73 30.82 -3.63
CA GLN A 12 -29.49 30.14 -4.05
C GLN A 12 -28.75 29.52 -2.86
N ARG A 13 -28.78 30.16 -1.70
CA ARG A 13 -28.21 29.64 -0.45
C ARG A 13 -28.96 28.39 0.02
N ASP A 14 -30.28 28.40 -0.09
CA ASP A 14 -31.10 27.27 0.32
C ASP A 14 -30.98 26.12 -0.69
N LEU A 15 -30.90 26.42 -1.99
CA LEU A 15 -30.59 25.41 -3.01
C LEU A 15 -29.21 24.76 -2.80
N ILE A 16 -28.19 25.55 -2.41
CA ILE A 16 -26.85 25.03 -2.08
C ILE A 16 -26.90 24.15 -0.83
N LYS A 17 -27.64 24.54 0.22
CA LYS A 17 -27.83 23.71 1.42
C LYS A 17 -28.55 22.40 1.07
N ASP A 18 -29.56 22.47 0.22
CA ASP A 18 -30.29 21.28 -0.23
C ASP A 18 -29.37 20.38 -1.05
N ILE A 19 -28.62 20.91 -2.03
CA ILE A 19 -27.64 20.14 -2.82
C ILE A 19 -26.55 19.52 -1.94
N GLN A 20 -26.07 20.23 -0.92
CA GLN A 20 -25.13 19.70 0.08
C GLN A 20 -25.77 18.58 0.91
N SER A 21 -27.03 18.74 1.34
CA SER A 21 -27.77 17.70 2.06
C SER A 21 -28.03 16.45 1.21
N PHE A 22 -28.22 16.62 -0.10
CA PHE A 22 -28.37 15.51 -1.05
C PHE A 22 -27.03 14.86 -1.43
N SER A 23 -25.91 15.59 -1.37
CA SER A 23 -24.58 15.07 -1.73
C SER A 23 -23.90 14.26 -0.61
N VAL A 24 -24.30 14.43 0.65
CA VAL A 24 -23.53 13.87 1.78
C VAL A 24 -23.96 12.46 2.23
N ASP A 25 -25.23 12.03 2.12
CA ASP A 25 -25.65 10.94 3.04
C ASP A 25 -26.35 9.68 2.49
N ARG A 26 -26.59 9.51 1.19
CA ARG A 26 -27.20 8.23 0.72
C ARG A 26 -26.21 7.09 0.52
N ASN A 27 -25.00 7.36 0.05
CA ASN A 27 -23.99 6.31 -0.14
C ASN A 27 -23.25 5.96 1.17
N ASN A 28 -23.10 6.92 2.09
CA ASN A 28 -22.31 6.72 3.31
C ASN A 28 -23.03 5.82 4.34
N LYS A 29 -24.36 5.88 4.40
CA LYS A 29 -25.17 5.12 5.37
C LYS A 29 -25.18 3.61 5.09
N SER A 30 -25.33 3.22 3.82
CA SER A 30 -25.26 1.81 3.37
C SER A 30 -23.87 1.20 3.56
N ILE A 31 -22.83 2.00 3.29
CA ILE A 31 -21.43 1.64 3.55
C ILE A 31 -21.25 1.44 5.08
N GLN A 32 -21.63 2.42 5.91
CA GLN A 32 -21.54 2.30 7.37
C GLN A 32 -22.21 1.03 7.91
N ASP A 33 -23.40 0.66 7.44
CA ASP A 33 -24.08 -0.54 7.94
C ASP A 33 -23.29 -1.82 7.64
N LYS A 34 -22.71 -1.96 6.44
CA LYS A 34 -21.90 -3.14 6.04
C LYS A 34 -20.64 -3.29 6.88
N TYR A 35 -19.94 -2.20 7.18
CA TYR A 35 -18.64 -2.23 7.85
C TYR A 35 -18.70 -1.91 9.35
N SER A 36 -19.85 -1.49 9.87
CA SER A 36 -20.09 -1.10 11.27
C SER A 36 -19.52 -2.09 12.28
N ASN A 37 -19.72 -3.39 12.03
CA ASN A 37 -19.28 -4.48 12.90
C ASN A 37 -17.76 -4.70 12.90
N PHE A 38 -17.02 -4.09 11.97
CA PHE A 38 -15.58 -4.23 11.79
C PHE A 38 -14.81 -2.95 12.15
N ILE A 39 -15.48 -1.80 12.22
CA ILE A 39 -14.85 -0.52 12.57
C ILE A 39 -14.26 -0.60 13.98
N GLY A 40 -12.98 -0.21 14.09
CA GLY A 40 -12.23 -0.23 15.35
C GLY A 40 -11.81 -1.63 15.84
N LYS A 41 -12.17 -2.71 15.14
CA LYS A 41 -11.64 -4.04 15.43
C LYS A 41 -10.29 -4.23 14.76
N ILE A 42 -9.43 -5.02 15.40
CA ILE A 42 -8.18 -5.49 14.80
C ILE A 42 -8.53 -6.59 13.80
N LEU A 43 -8.11 -6.38 12.55
CA LEU A 43 -8.35 -7.24 11.41
C LEU A 43 -7.02 -7.58 10.76
N ILE A 44 -6.96 -8.73 10.10
CA ILE A 44 -5.80 -9.11 9.28
C ILE A 44 -5.99 -8.52 7.89
N GLY A 45 -5.05 -7.69 7.46
CA GLY A 45 -5.03 -7.07 6.16
C GLY A 45 -3.83 -7.50 5.33
N LYS A 46 -4.04 -7.79 4.06
CA LYS A 46 -3.00 -8.07 3.08
C LYS A 46 -2.73 -6.84 2.22
N VAL A 47 -1.54 -6.27 2.32
CA VAL A 47 -1.08 -5.15 1.51
C VAL A 47 -1.01 -5.62 0.05
N ARG A 48 -1.88 -5.08 -0.79
CA ARG A 48 -1.91 -5.42 -2.23
C ARG A 48 -0.79 -4.71 -2.96
N ASN A 49 -0.71 -3.42 -2.71
CA ASN A 49 0.32 -2.56 -3.22
C ASN A 49 0.49 -1.39 -2.27
N TYR A 50 1.73 -0.95 -2.11
CA TYR A 50 2.03 0.30 -1.45
C TYR A 50 3.22 0.93 -2.16
N ASP A 51 3.10 2.23 -2.43
CA ASP A 51 4.15 3.06 -2.99
C ASP A 51 4.60 4.03 -1.89
N PRO A 52 5.74 3.76 -1.22
CA PRO A 52 6.25 4.60 -0.13
C PRO A 52 6.50 6.05 -0.55
N GLU A 53 6.89 6.28 -1.81
CA GLU A 53 7.20 7.61 -2.33
C GLU A 53 5.93 8.45 -2.53
N LYS A 54 4.83 7.81 -2.91
CA LYS A 54 3.53 8.47 -3.09
C LYS A 54 2.66 8.47 -1.84
N ASP A 55 3.11 7.78 -0.79
CA ASP A 55 2.35 7.53 0.43
C ASP A 55 0.92 7.05 0.11
N TYR A 56 0.84 6.05 -0.77
CA TYR A 56 -0.44 5.53 -1.23
C TYR A 56 -0.37 4.04 -1.53
N GLY A 57 -1.40 3.33 -1.08
CA GLY A 57 -1.57 1.92 -1.35
C GLY A 57 -2.95 1.43 -1.03
N PHE A 58 -3.09 0.12 -1.05
CA PHE A 58 -4.33 -0.57 -0.73
C PHE A 58 -4.07 -1.82 0.10
N ILE A 59 -4.97 -2.08 1.04
CA ILE A 59 -4.99 -3.28 1.87
C ILE A 59 -6.29 -4.02 1.63
N PHE A 60 -6.19 -5.29 1.25
CA PHE A 60 -7.32 -6.20 1.17
C PHE A 60 -7.55 -6.86 2.52
N ILE A 61 -8.77 -6.80 3.04
CA ILE A 61 -9.15 -7.43 4.31
C ILE A 61 -10.03 -8.66 4.00
N PRO A 62 -9.53 -9.90 4.18
CA PRO A 62 -10.25 -11.13 3.85
C PRO A 62 -11.60 -11.27 4.57
N ASP A 63 -11.67 -10.88 5.85
CA ASP A 63 -12.89 -10.97 6.66
C ASP A 63 -14.05 -10.14 6.10
N ILE A 64 -13.71 -9.02 5.47
CA ILE A 64 -14.66 -8.09 4.85
C ILE A 64 -14.83 -8.39 3.35
N LYS A 65 -13.87 -9.09 2.75
CA LYS A 65 -13.73 -9.34 1.31
C LYS A 65 -13.71 -8.04 0.51
N ASP A 66 -12.99 -7.05 1.02
CA ASP A 66 -12.94 -5.71 0.43
C ASP A 66 -11.57 -5.07 0.57
N GLU A 67 -11.35 -3.99 -0.17
CA GLU A 67 -10.09 -3.27 -0.25
C GLU A 67 -10.23 -1.84 0.25
N PHE A 68 -9.26 -1.41 1.06
CA PHE A 68 -9.25 -0.11 1.70
C PHE A 68 -8.03 0.68 1.31
N SER A 69 -8.20 1.97 1.05
CA SER A 69 -7.09 2.86 0.76
C SER A 69 -6.21 3.02 2.00
N LEU A 70 -4.91 2.96 1.77
CA LEU A 70 -3.88 3.14 2.76
C LEU A 70 -3.05 4.36 2.43
N LYS A 71 -2.88 5.22 3.42
CA LYS A 71 -1.92 6.31 3.42
C LYS A 71 -1.20 6.26 4.76
N PHE A 72 0.09 6.00 4.73
CA PHE A 72 0.89 5.82 5.92
C PHE A 72 0.97 7.13 6.72
N SER A 73 1.03 8.29 6.03
CA SER A 73 0.97 9.61 6.69
C SER A 73 -0.36 9.91 7.41
N LYS A 74 -1.43 9.16 7.09
CA LYS A 74 -2.75 9.33 7.71
C LYS A 74 -3.03 8.30 8.82
N LEU A 75 -2.10 7.39 9.08
CA LEU A 75 -2.26 6.45 10.18
C LEU A 75 -2.19 7.21 11.50
N GLU A 76 -3.14 6.96 12.38
CA GLU A 76 -3.12 7.52 13.74
C GLU A 76 -2.05 6.84 14.59
N VAL A 77 -1.87 5.53 14.39
CA VAL A 77 -0.88 4.69 15.07
C VAL A 77 -0.29 3.72 14.06
N SER A 78 1.04 3.65 14.04
CA SER A 78 1.79 2.65 13.28
C SER A 78 2.89 2.06 14.17
N GLU A 79 2.80 0.76 14.43
CA GLU A 79 3.87 -0.02 15.10
C GLU A 79 4.88 -0.59 14.09
N VAL A 80 4.67 -0.34 12.80
CA VAL A 80 5.60 -0.69 11.72
C VAL A 80 6.23 0.58 11.17
N GLU A 81 7.49 0.50 10.74
CA GLU A 81 8.18 1.62 10.09
C GLU A 81 7.87 1.70 8.59
N CYS A 82 7.71 0.54 7.95
CA CYS A 82 7.49 0.43 6.51
C CYS A 82 6.66 -0.82 6.21
N ILE A 83 6.02 -0.83 5.05
CA ILE A 83 5.22 -1.94 4.55
C ILE A 83 5.49 -2.09 3.05
N TYR A 84 5.41 -3.33 2.57
CA TYR A 84 5.63 -3.65 1.17
C TYR A 84 4.48 -4.48 0.62
N SER A 85 4.38 -4.49 -0.71
CA SER A 85 3.39 -5.32 -1.41
C SER A 85 3.52 -6.79 -1.00
N GLY A 86 2.39 -7.37 -0.62
CA GLY A 86 2.27 -8.74 -0.14
C GLY A 86 2.27 -8.88 1.38
N ASP A 87 2.67 -7.86 2.14
CA ASP A 87 2.72 -7.95 3.61
C ASP A 87 1.35 -8.22 4.22
N GLU A 88 1.35 -9.00 5.29
CA GLU A 88 0.16 -9.22 6.11
C GLU A 88 0.36 -8.54 7.45
N VAL A 89 -0.58 -7.67 7.79
CA VAL A 89 -0.51 -6.77 8.93
C VAL A 89 -1.79 -6.83 9.76
N TYR A 90 -1.65 -6.58 11.06
CA TYR A 90 -2.79 -6.27 11.90
C TYR A 90 -3.17 -4.82 11.69
N CYS A 91 -4.41 -4.56 11.29
CA CYS A 91 -4.89 -3.21 10.98
C CYS A 91 -6.30 -2.98 11.51
N THR A 92 -6.68 -1.71 11.68
CA THR A 92 -8.06 -1.34 12.00
C THR A 92 -8.60 -0.41 10.92
N ILE A 93 -9.91 -0.52 10.63
CA ILE A 93 -10.59 0.42 9.72
C ILE A 93 -11.26 1.54 10.51
N GLY A 94 -11.24 2.74 9.95
CA GLY A 94 -11.87 3.94 10.49
C GLY A 94 -12.69 4.68 9.45
N ILE A 95 -13.56 5.56 9.91
CA ILE A 95 -14.35 6.46 9.07
C ILE A 95 -13.60 7.80 8.98
N GLY A 96 -13.34 8.27 7.77
CA GLY A 96 -12.80 9.61 7.53
C GLY A 96 -13.70 10.39 6.57
N ASP A 97 -13.31 11.65 6.30
CA ASP A 97 -14.09 12.59 5.49
C ASP A 97 -14.35 12.11 4.05
N LYS A 98 -13.53 11.17 3.55
CA LYS A 98 -13.61 10.60 2.19
C LYS A 98 -14.11 9.15 2.17
N GLY A 99 -14.63 8.65 3.30
CA GLY A 99 -15.07 7.27 3.46
C GLY A 99 -14.15 6.44 4.36
N LEU A 100 -14.24 5.12 4.22
CA LEU A 100 -13.49 4.18 5.02
C LEU A 100 -12.01 4.14 4.61
N HIS A 101 -11.14 4.10 5.60
CA HIS A 101 -9.70 4.02 5.42
C HIS A 101 -9.06 3.15 6.50
N ILE A 102 -7.81 2.75 6.27
CA ILE A 102 -7.00 2.11 7.30
C ILE A 102 -6.61 3.16 8.33
N LYS A 103 -7.01 2.94 9.58
CA LYS A 103 -6.82 3.87 10.70
C LYS A 103 -5.50 3.61 11.44
N THR A 104 -5.20 2.34 11.72
CA THR A 104 -3.98 1.92 12.41
C THR A 104 -3.35 0.70 11.78
N ILE A 105 -2.04 0.56 11.96
CA ILE A 105 -1.30 -0.69 11.71
C ILE A 105 -0.58 -1.08 13.01
N ASN A 106 -0.94 -2.23 13.55
CA ASN A 106 -0.53 -2.75 14.85
C ASN A 106 0.54 -3.84 14.76
N GLY A 107 1.31 -3.88 13.67
CA GLY A 107 2.37 -4.86 13.47
C GLY A 107 2.12 -5.83 12.31
N PHE A 108 3.09 -6.70 12.09
CA PHE A 108 3.04 -7.77 11.10
C PHE A 108 2.41 -9.04 11.67
N VAL A 109 1.83 -9.86 10.79
CA VAL A 109 1.40 -11.22 11.15
C VAL A 109 2.62 -12.14 11.07
N ASP A 110 3.15 -12.55 12.22
CA ASP A 110 4.40 -13.33 12.36
C ASP A 110 4.38 -14.66 11.58
N SER A 111 3.21 -15.28 11.44
CA SER A 111 3.05 -16.64 10.92
C SER A 111 3.28 -16.81 9.41
N ILE A 112 3.30 -15.72 8.63
CA ILE A 112 3.25 -15.76 7.15
C ILE A 112 4.46 -15.08 6.51
N ASN A 113 5.19 -14.28 7.28
CA ASN A 113 6.39 -13.60 6.83
C ASN A 113 7.63 -14.49 7.01
N ASN A 114 7.64 -15.67 6.36
CA ASN A 114 8.84 -16.49 6.16
C ASN A 114 9.80 -15.74 5.23
N LEU A 115 10.41 -14.69 5.73
CA LEU A 115 11.31 -13.81 5.02
C LEU A 115 12.71 -14.43 5.09
N GLN A 116 13.31 -14.59 3.92
CA GLN A 116 14.69 -15.02 3.78
C GLN A 116 15.47 -13.88 3.17
N GLU A 117 16.55 -13.50 3.82
CA GLU A 117 17.51 -12.55 3.26
C GLU A 117 18.44 -13.30 2.31
N GLU A 118 18.43 -12.93 1.04
CA GLU A 118 19.17 -13.62 -0.02
C GLU A 118 19.83 -12.61 -0.97
N ASN A 119 20.99 -13.01 -1.51
CA ASN A 119 21.67 -12.24 -2.54
C ASN A 119 21.01 -12.51 -3.88
N CYS A 120 20.52 -11.48 -4.56
CA CYS A 120 19.82 -11.57 -5.82
C CYS A 120 20.62 -10.93 -6.95
N SER A 121 20.34 -11.34 -8.19
CA SER A 121 20.81 -10.64 -9.38
C SER A 121 19.69 -10.37 -10.37
N ILE A 122 19.62 -9.16 -10.93
CA ILE A 122 18.54 -8.78 -11.86
C ILE A 122 18.67 -9.60 -13.15
N LYS A 123 17.62 -10.37 -13.48
CA LYS A 123 17.52 -11.12 -14.75
C LYS A 123 16.84 -10.28 -15.82
N ILE A 124 15.77 -9.57 -15.49
CA ILE A 124 15.07 -8.71 -16.43
C ILE A 124 14.25 -7.68 -15.67
N TYR A 125 14.25 -6.45 -16.16
CA TYR A 125 13.37 -5.40 -15.67
C TYR A 125 12.62 -4.79 -16.85
N LYS A 126 11.29 -4.74 -16.75
CA LYS A 126 10.42 -4.08 -17.72
C LYS A 126 9.96 -2.75 -17.14
N SER A 127 10.76 -1.70 -17.34
CA SER A 127 10.48 -0.34 -16.84
C SER A 127 9.08 0.15 -17.19
N GLU A 128 8.63 -0.10 -18.42
CA GLU A 128 7.28 0.23 -18.93
C GLU A 128 6.14 -0.36 -18.07
N ARG A 129 6.36 -1.54 -17.50
CA ARG A 129 5.37 -2.24 -16.67
C ARG A 129 5.67 -2.19 -15.17
N GLY A 130 6.83 -1.65 -14.79
CA GLY A 130 7.25 -1.53 -13.40
C GLY A 130 7.47 -2.85 -12.66
N TYR A 131 7.75 -3.94 -13.37
CA TYR A 131 8.07 -5.24 -12.75
C TYR A 131 9.23 -5.95 -13.43
N GLY A 132 9.80 -6.93 -12.75
CA GLY A 132 10.89 -7.74 -13.26
C GLY A 132 11.05 -9.08 -12.55
N PHE A 133 12.13 -9.77 -12.89
CA PHE A 133 12.56 -11.02 -12.27
C PHE A 133 14.04 -10.94 -11.92
N ALA A 134 14.39 -11.52 -10.78
CA ALA A 134 15.75 -11.64 -10.28
C ALA A 134 16.08 -13.10 -9.96
N PHE A 135 17.33 -13.51 -10.16
CA PHE A 135 17.81 -14.80 -9.67
C PHE A 135 18.10 -14.72 -8.17
N ILE A 136 17.93 -15.85 -7.48
CA ILE A 136 18.17 -15.98 -6.04
C ILE A 136 19.46 -16.75 -5.81
N GLY A 137 20.43 -16.11 -5.18
CA GLY A 137 21.75 -16.63 -4.86
C GLY A 137 22.45 -17.19 -6.11
N THR A 138 23.05 -18.36 -5.95
CA THR A 138 23.58 -19.18 -7.05
C THR A 138 22.59 -20.24 -7.53
N THR A 139 21.32 -20.16 -7.10
CA THR A 139 20.29 -21.13 -7.47
C THR A 139 19.65 -20.76 -8.81
N SER A 140 19.02 -21.73 -9.47
CA SER A 140 18.19 -21.47 -10.66
C SER A 140 16.81 -20.91 -10.32
N ASN A 141 16.55 -20.55 -9.05
CA ASN A 141 15.27 -20.00 -8.64
C ASN A 141 15.16 -18.53 -9.05
N GLU A 142 13.95 -18.14 -9.43
CA GLU A 142 13.63 -16.78 -9.86
C GLU A 142 12.60 -16.17 -8.91
N ALA A 143 12.89 -14.94 -8.47
CA ALA A 143 11.99 -14.12 -7.70
C ALA A 143 11.36 -13.05 -8.59
N PHE A 144 10.03 -12.95 -8.56
CA PHE A 144 9.30 -11.83 -9.12
C PHE A 144 9.51 -10.58 -8.25
N PHE A 145 9.61 -9.42 -8.86
CA PHE A 145 9.63 -8.15 -8.12
C PHE A 145 8.82 -7.07 -8.80
N HIS A 146 8.23 -6.19 -8.00
CA HIS A 146 7.68 -4.92 -8.46
C HIS A 146 8.69 -3.81 -8.18
N LYS A 147 8.71 -2.74 -8.99
CA LYS A 147 9.65 -1.63 -8.81
C LYS A 147 9.57 -1.00 -7.42
N THR A 148 8.39 -1.00 -6.79
CA THR A 148 8.20 -0.46 -5.42
C THR A 148 8.90 -1.25 -4.32
N ALA A 149 9.44 -2.44 -4.63
CA ALA A 149 10.35 -3.15 -3.73
C ALA A 149 11.73 -2.48 -3.66
N PHE A 150 12.05 -1.60 -4.61
CA PHE A 150 13.30 -0.87 -4.73
C PHE A 150 13.09 0.63 -4.45
N PRO A 151 14.12 1.31 -3.96
CA PRO A 151 14.14 2.77 -3.90
C PRO A 151 14.02 3.39 -5.31
N CYS A 152 13.35 4.55 -5.41
CA CYS A 152 13.07 5.22 -6.69
C CYS A 152 14.34 5.63 -7.46
N ASN A 153 15.40 5.99 -6.75
CA ASN A 153 16.70 6.33 -7.32
C ASN A 153 17.40 5.14 -8.01
N LEU A 154 16.98 3.89 -7.75
CA LEU A 154 17.54 2.71 -8.38
C LEU A 154 16.81 2.32 -9.67
N TYR A 155 15.65 2.88 -9.99
CA TYR A 155 14.80 2.40 -11.09
C TYR A 155 15.51 2.39 -12.44
N ASP A 156 16.33 3.41 -12.73
CA ASP A 156 17.09 3.50 -13.98
C ASP A 156 18.35 2.62 -13.98
N HIS A 157 18.74 2.11 -12.80
CA HIS A 157 19.91 1.26 -12.60
C HIS A 157 19.56 -0.23 -12.47
N LEU A 158 18.27 -0.60 -12.51
CA LEU A 158 17.81 -2.00 -12.52
C LEU A 158 18.11 -2.68 -13.86
N THR A 159 19.39 -2.91 -14.13
CA THR A 159 19.88 -3.53 -15.37
C THR A 159 20.28 -4.99 -15.14
N TYR A 160 20.35 -5.76 -16.24
CA TYR A 160 20.75 -7.17 -16.19
C TYR A 160 22.10 -7.34 -15.47
N GLY A 161 22.15 -8.28 -14.52
CA GLY A 161 23.36 -8.62 -13.77
C GLY A 161 23.64 -7.74 -12.54
N LEU A 162 22.80 -6.74 -12.24
CA LEU A 162 22.93 -5.98 -11.00
C LEU A 162 22.72 -6.91 -9.79
N GLU A 163 23.71 -6.98 -8.91
CA GLU A 163 23.67 -7.77 -7.68
C GLU A 163 23.21 -6.93 -6.48
N PHE A 164 22.31 -7.50 -5.67
CA PHE A 164 21.73 -6.82 -4.52
C PHE A 164 21.27 -7.83 -3.46
N THR A 165 21.31 -7.44 -2.19
CA THR A 165 20.71 -8.21 -1.10
C THR A 165 19.26 -7.79 -0.90
N ALA A 166 18.37 -8.76 -0.76
CA ALA A 166 16.94 -8.51 -0.62
C ALA A 166 16.25 -9.49 0.32
N GLU A 167 15.14 -9.06 0.89
CA GLU A 167 14.19 -9.95 1.56
C GLU A 167 13.30 -10.61 0.51
N ILE A 168 13.27 -11.93 0.53
CA ILE A 168 12.45 -12.75 -0.36
C ILE A 168 11.41 -13.48 0.46
N ARG A 169 10.21 -13.61 -0.12
CA ARG A 169 9.14 -14.45 0.39
C ARG A 169 8.82 -15.55 -0.59
N LEU A 170 8.63 -16.77 -0.09
CA LEU A 170 8.04 -17.87 -0.84
C LEU A 170 6.51 -17.82 -0.70
N HIS A 171 5.80 -17.68 -1.82
CA HIS A 171 4.34 -17.78 -1.85
C HIS A 171 3.88 -19.24 -1.79
N GLU A 172 2.61 -19.44 -1.40
CA GLU A 172 1.97 -20.77 -1.38
C GLU A 172 1.93 -21.44 -2.76
N ASP A 173 2.03 -20.66 -3.85
CA ASP A 173 2.10 -21.17 -5.22
C ASP A 173 3.51 -21.66 -5.62
N GLY A 174 4.46 -21.64 -4.68
CA GLY A 174 5.85 -22.05 -4.89
C GLY A 174 6.70 -20.99 -5.60
N LYS A 175 6.18 -19.78 -5.85
CA LYS A 175 6.94 -18.70 -6.49
C LYS A 175 7.57 -17.79 -5.45
N TYR A 176 8.79 -17.38 -5.74
CA TYR A 176 9.50 -16.40 -4.93
C TYR A 176 9.11 -14.98 -5.35
N GLN A 177 9.01 -14.09 -4.36
CA GLN A 177 8.82 -12.67 -4.58
C GLN A 177 9.84 -11.87 -3.75
N VAL A 178 10.50 -10.92 -4.40
CA VAL A 178 11.29 -9.90 -3.70
C VAL A 178 10.31 -8.96 -3.00
N ARG A 179 10.38 -8.95 -1.67
CA ARG A 179 9.61 -8.04 -0.82
C ARG A 179 10.27 -6.68 -0.77
N ARG A 180 11.56 -6.66 -0.44
CA ARG A 180 12.30 -5.43 -0.11
C ARG A 180 13.75 -5.53 -0.55
N PHE A 181 14.23 -4.51 -1.24
CA PHE A 181 15.64 -4.25 -1.44
C PHE A 181 16.30 -3.76 -0.14
N LEU A 182 17.41 -4.39 0.25
CA LEU A 182 18.17 -4.01 1.44
C LEU A 182 19.42 -3.20 1.07
N ALA A 183 20.27 -3.75 0.19
CA ALA A 183 21.53 -3.10 -0.18
C ALA A 183 22.06 -3.61 -1.53
N LEU A 184 22.95 -2.83 -2.15
CA LEU A 184 23.75 -3.31 -3.28
C LEU A 184 24.85 -4.23 -2.76
N THR A 185 25.04 -5.37 -3.41
CA THR A 185 26.16 -6.26 -3.12
C THR A 185 27.41 -5.60 -3.70
N LYS A 186 28.30 -5.08 -2.86
CA LYS A 186 29.59 -4.55 -3.36
C LYS A 186 30.37 -5.69 -3.99
N SER A 187 30.54 -5.66 -5.31
CA SER A 187 31.57 -6.43 -5.98
C SER A 187 32.91 -6.09 -5.30
N HIS A 188 33.59 -7.09 -4.74
CA HIS A 188 34.98 -6.90 -4.33
C HIS A 188 35.76 -6.33 -5.52
N GLU A 189 36.24 -5.09 -5.39
CA GLU A 189 37.36 -4.61 -6.18
C GLU A 189 38.50 -5.60 -5.95
N LYS A 190 38.73 -6.49 -6.93
CA LYS A 190 40.00 -7.21 -7.01
C LYS A 190 41.04 -6.18 -7.43
N LEU A 191 41.83 -5.76 -6.45
CA LEU A 191 43.19 -5.22 -6.59
C LEU A 191 44.04 -6.10 -7.51
#